data_AF-A0A511YHU9-F1
#
_entry.id   AF-A0A511YHU9-F1
#
_cell.length_a   1.000
_cell.length_b   1.000
_cell.length_c   1.000
_cell.angle_alpha   90.00
_cell.angle_beta   90.00
_cell.angle_gamma   90.00
#
_symmetry.space_group_name_H-M   'P 1'
#
loop_
_entity.id
_entity.type
_entity.pdbx_description
1 polymer ?
#
loop_
_entity_poly.entity_id
_entity_poly.type
_entity_poly.pdbx_seq_one_letter_code
_entity_poly.pdbx_strand_id
1 'polypeptide(L)'
;MGAEVTGVDLSDKAIEAAKELAQKAKTETEFICTDLYNLPNMLDREFDMVFTSYVTIGWLPDLKKWSEIINRFLKTGRKIHHGRIPPGGMDV
;
A
#
# COMPACT_ATOMS: atom_id res chain seq x y z
N MET A 1 9.37 5.96 18.75
CA MET A 1 9.23 4.67 18.05
C MET A 1 8.38 4.92 16.82
N GLY A 2 8.84 4.52 15.63
CA GLY A 2 8.11 4.65 14.36
C GLY A 2 7.32 3.40 14.03
N ALA A 3 6.47 3.47 12.99
CA ALA A 3 5.77 2.30 12.47
C ALA A 3 6.69 1.48 11.54
N GLU A 4 6.57 0.15 11.58
CA GLU A 4 7.11 -0.71 10.53
C GLU A 4 6.16 -0.71 9.34
N VAL A 5 6.66 -0.32 8.17
CA VAL A 5 5.83 -0.06 6.98
C VAL A 5 6.30 -0.92 5.81
N THR A 6 5.33 -1.52 5.12
CA THR A 6 5.52 -2.17 3.82
C THR A 6 4.66 -1.44 2.78
N GLY A 7 5.29 -0.88 1.76
CA GLY A 7 4.61 -0.27 0.61
C GLY A 7 4.45 -1.28 -0.53
N VAL A 8 3.28 -1.27 -1.19
CA VAL A 8 3.00 -2.13 -2.34
C VAL A 8 2.43 -1.29 -3.48
N ASP A 9 2.97 -1.46 -4.67
CA ASP A 9 2.46 -0.84 -5.89
C ASP A 9 2.76 -1.75 -7.10
N LEU A 10 1.93 -1.64 -8.14
CA LEU A 10 2.13 -2.36 -9.41
C LEU A 10 3.25 -1.72 -10.24
N SER A 11 3.47 -0.42 -10.07
CA SER A 11 4.41 0.39 -10.85
C SER A 11 5.82 0.30 -10.27
N ASP A 12 6.75 -0.24 -11.07
CA ASP A 12 8.18 -0.24 -10.79
C ASP A 12 8.72 1.17 -10.54
N LYS A 13 8.33 2.14 -11.38
CA LYS A 13 8.72 3.55 -11.22
C LYS A 13 8.24 4.16 -9.91
N ALA A 14 7.03 3.83 -9.47
CA ALA A 14 6.51 4.32 -8.19
C ALA A 14 7.30 3.73 -7.01
N ILE A 15 7.65 2.45 -7.09
CA ILE A 15 8.48 1.77 -6.09
C ILE A 15 9.90 2.35 -6.04
N GLU A 16 10.51 2.65 -7.18
CA GLU A 16 11.81 3.33 -7.25
C GLU A 16 11.77 4.70 -6.57
N ALA A 17 10.79 5.55 -6.93
CA ALA A 17 10.62 6.86 -6.32
C ALA A 17 10.37 6.77 -4.80
N ALA A 18 9.57 5.80 -4.36
CA ALA A 18 9.31 5.59 -2.94
C ALA A 18 10.57 5.14 -2.16
N LYS A 19 11.41 4.28 -2.76
CA LYS A 19 12.70 3.89 -2.19
C LYS A 19 13.65 5.08 -2.07
N GLU A 20 13.75 5.93 -3.09
CA GLU A 20 14.56 7.15 -3.03
C GLU A 20 14.08 8.10 -1.93
N LEU A 21 12.76 8.26 -1.79
CA LEU A 21 12.18 9.10 -0.75
C LEU A 21 12.47 8.54 0.64
N ALA A 22 12.32 7.23 0.84
CA ALA A 22 12.65 6.57 2.11
C ALA A 22 14.13 6.73 2.48
N GLN A 23 15.05 6.63 1.50
CA GLN A 23 16.47 6.89 1.70
C GLN A 23 16.73 8.33 2.15
N LYS A 24 16.12 9.32 1.48
CA LYS A 24 16.23 10.75 1.84
C LYS A 24 15.65 11.04 3.23
N ALA A 25 14.53 10.39 3.57
CA ALA A 25 13.88 10.50 4.87
C ALA A 25 14.59 9.70 5.98
N LYS A 26 15.56 8.85 5.63
CA LYS A 26 16.27 7.94 6.53
C LYS A 26 15.31 7.03 7.32
N THR A 27 14.30 6.51 6.63
CA THR A 27 13.31 5.58 7.19
C THR A 27 13.56 4.16 6.71
N GLU A 28 13.44 3.20 7.62
CA GLU A 28 13.42 1.77 7.27
C GLU A 28 12.02 1.40 6.80
N THR A 29 11.88 1.04 5.52
CA THR A 29 10.59 0.72 4.88
C THR A 29 10.80 -0.34 3.82
N GLU A 30 9.93 -1.34 3.81
CA GLU A 30 9.95 -2.41 2.81
C GLU A 30 9.07 -2.02 1.63
N PHE A 31 9.46 -2.44 0.42
CA PHE A 31 8.69 -2.17 -0.79
C PHE A 31 8.57 -3.43 -1.66
N ILE A 32 7.34 -3.75 -2.08
CA ILE A 32 7.03 -4.89 -2.94
C ILE A 32 6.39 -4.36 -4.22
N CYS A 33 7.03 -4.63 -5.37
CA CYS A 33 6.47 -4.30 -6.67
C CYS A 33 5.63 -5.48 -7.17
N THR A 34 4.31 -5.40 -7.07
CA THR A 34 3.42 -6.47 -7.54
C THR A 34 1.99 -6.00 -7.73
N ASP A 35 1.25 -6.75 -8.54
CA ASP A 35 -0.20 -6.64 -8.58
C ASP A 35 -0.80 -7.05 -7.22
N LEU A 36 -1.79 -6.29 -6.75
CA LEU A 36 -2.41 -6.51 -5.46
C LEU A 36 -2.98 -7.93 -5.32
N TYR A 37 -3.55 -8.50 -6.38
CA TYR A 37 -4.14 -9.83 -6.34
C TYR A 37 -3.09 -10.94 -6.22
N ASN A 38 -1.82 -10.66 -6.53
CA ASN A 38 -0.71 -11.58 -6.32
C ASN A 38 -0.01 -11.41 -4.96
N LEU A 39 -0.24 -10.28 -4.27
CA LEU A 39 0.40 -9.99 -2.98
C LEU A 39 0.25 -11.11 -1.92
N PRO A 40 -0.88 -11.83 -1.80
CA PRO A 40 -1.00 -12.95 -0.87
C PRO A 40 0.01 -14.08 -1.05
N ASN A 41 0.56 -14.26 -2.26
CA ASN A 41 1.55 -15.30 -2.55
C ASN A 41 2.98 -14.90 -2.18
N MET A 42 3.22 -13.60 -1.95
CA MET A 42 4.56 -13.06 -1.71
C MET A 42 4.74 -12.50 -0.30
N LEU A 43 3.64 -12.26 0.40
CA LEU A 43 3.66 -11.66 1.73
C LEU A 43 2.78 -12.45 2.68
N ASP A 44 3.42 -13.06 3.69
CA ASP A 44 2.75 -13.80 4.77
C ASP A 44 2.92 -13.07 6.10
N ARG A 45 2.29 -11.89 6.21
CA ARG A 45 2.24 -11.07 7.43
C ARG A 45 0.89 -10.37 7.56
N GLU A 46 0.53 -10.03 8.79
CA GLU A 46 -0.63 -9.18 9.09
C GLU A 46 -0.18 -7.84 9.66
N PHE A 47 -1.01 -6.81 9.46
CA PHE A 47 -0.75 -5.44 9.87
C PHE A 47 -1.81 -4.94 10.86
N ASP A 48 -1.38 -4.03 11.73
CA ASP A 48 -2.28 -3.31 12.63
C ASP A 48 -3.11 -2.24 11.91
N MET A 49 -2.70 -1.85 10.71
CA MET A 49 -3.38 -0.88 9.85
C MET A 49 -3.06 -1.17 8.38
N VAL A 50 -4.08 -1.11 7.53
CA VAL A 50 -3.92 -1.08 6.07
C VAL A 50 -4.42 0.26 5.57
N PHE A 51 -3.58 0.94 4.80
CA PHE A 51 -3.89 2.22 4.17
C PHE A 51 -3.98 2.04 2.66
N THR A 52 -5.03 2.60 2.05
CA THR A 52 -5.13 2.71 0.60
C THR A 52 -5.69 4.07 0.21
N SER A 53 -5.13 4.66 -0.85
CA SER A 53 -5.57 5.96 -1.36
C SER A 53 -6.88 5.83 -2.13
N TYR A 54 -7.69 6.89 -2.11
CA TYR A 54 -9.00 6.93 -2.78
C TYR A 54 -8.93 6.63 -4.28
N VAL A 55 -7.82 7.00 -4.91
CA VAL A 55 -7.68 6.91 -6.36
C VAL A 55 -7.46 5.48 -6.82
N THR A 56 -6.94 4.59 -5.97
CA THR A 56 -6.59 3.21 -6.36
C THR A 56 -7.83 2.33 -6.56
N ILE A 57 -8.90 2.54 -5.78
CA ILE A 57 -10.09 1.67 -5.80
C ILE A 57 -10.88 1.78 -7.10
N GLY A 58 -10.91 2.96 -7.74
CA GLY A 58 -11.67 3.18 -8.97
C GLY A 58 -11.18 2.40 -10.20
N TRP A 59 -9.97 1.82 -10.12
CA TRP A 59 -9.33 1.08 -11.22
C TRP A 59 -9.37 -0.43 -11.00
N LEU A 60 -9.85 -0.89 -9.84
CA LEU A 60 -9.84 -2.30 -9.50
C LEU A 60 -11.02 -3.02 -10.17
N PRO A 61 -10.76 -4.10 -10.93
CA PRO A 61 -11.81 -4.83 -11.64
C PRO A 61 -12.74 -5.61 -10.71
N ASP A 62 -12.26 -5.94 -9.50
CA ASP A 62 -13.00 -6.72 -8.51
C ASP A 62 -12.80 -6.17 -7.10
N LEU A 63 -13.78 -5.40 -6.64
CA LEU A 63 -13.80 -4.80 -5.31
C LEU A 63 -14.03 -5.83 -4.19
N LYS A 64 -14.67 -6.96 -4.50
CA LYS A 64 -14.89 -8.01 -3.51
C LYS A 64 -13.57 -8.70 -3.19
N LYS A 65 -12.83 -9.15 -4.22
CA LYS A 65 -11.50 -9.73 -4.05
C LYS A 65 -10.53 -8.75 -3.40
N TRP A 66 -10.59 -7.48 -3.78
CA TRP A 66 -9.82 -6.43 -3.10
C TRP A 66 -10.12 -6.42 -1.60
N SER A 67 -11.40 -6.39 -1.20
CA SER A 67 -11.77 -6.38 0.22
C SER A 67 -11.33 -7.63 0.99
N GLU A 68 -11.37 -8.81 0.34
CA GLU A 68 -10.87 -10.07 0.90
C GLU A 68 -9.36 -10.02 1.14
N ILE A 69 -8.60 -9.44 0.21
CA ILE A 69 -7.16 -9.23 0.36
C ILE A 69 -6.86 -8.27 1.51
N ILE A 70 -7.56 -7.14 1.60
CA ILE A 70 -7.36 -6.19 2.70
C ILE A 70 -7.66 -6.86 4.05
N ASN A 71 -8.73 -7.65 4.13
CA ASN A 71 -9.06 -8.40 5.34
C ASN A 71 -8.00 -9.45 5.70
N ARG A 72 -7.39 -10.12 4.71
CA ARG A 72 -6.26 -11.05 4.95
C ARG A 72 -5.08 -10.34 5.63
N PHE A 73 -4.79 -9.11 5.21
CA PHE A 73 -3.64 -8.36 5.72
C PHE A 73 -3.92 -7.60 7.02
N LEU A 74 -5.14 -7.63 7.54
CA LEU A 74 -5.49 -6.99 8.80
C LEU A 74 -5.56 -7.99 9.94
N LYS A 75 -4.87 -7.68 11.04
CA LYS A 75 -5.09 -8.40 12.30
C LYS A 75 -6.56 -8.23 12.72
N THR A 76 -7.15 -9.28 13.29
CA THR A 76 -8.54 -9.27 13.75
C THR A 76 -8.80 -8.09 14.70
N GLY A 77 -9.86 -7.32 14.43
CA GLY A 77 -10.26 -6.16 15.24
C GLY A 77 -9.56 -4.84 14.91
N ARG A 78 -8.73 -4.79 13.87
CA ARG A 78 -8.03 -3.58 13.41
C ARG A 78 -8.79 -2.83 12.32
N LYS A 79 -8.41 -1.57 12.07
CA LYS A 79 -9.13 -0.63 11.21
C LYS A 79 -8.43 -0.44 9.86
N ILE A 80 -9.22 -0.35 8.79
CA ILE A 80 -8.78 0.15 7.48
C ILE A 80 -8.84 1.68 7.52
N HIS A 81 -7.83 2.35 6.96
CA HIS A 81 -7.86 3.80 6.73
C HIS A 81 -7.82 4.11 5.24
N HIS A 82 -8.77 4.95 4.82
CA HIS A 82 -8.94 5.35 3.43
C HIS A 82 -8.66 6.85 3.31
N GLY A 83 -7.59 7.23 2.61
CA GLY A 83 -7.12 8.62 2.53
C GLY A 83 -7.45 9.29 1.20
N ARG A 84 -7.90 10.55 1.24
CA ARG A 84 -8.02 11.43 0.07
C ARG A 84 -6.68 12.14 -0.16
N ILE A 85 -6.04 11.95 -1.31
CA ILE A 85 -5.01 12.87 -1.79
C ILE A 85 -5.77 14.05 -2.45
N PRO A 86 -5.60 15.30 -1.97
CA PRO A 86 -6.21 16.45 -2.64
C PRO A 86 -5.67 16.53 -4.08
N PRO A 87 -6.51 16.90 -5.07
CA PRO A 87 -6.02 17.13 -6.42
C PRO A 87 -5.02 18.30 -6.40
N GLY A 88 -3.74 18.01 -6.62
CA GLY A 88 -2.67 19.03 -6.60
C GLY A 88 -1.24 18.51 -6.43
N GLY A 89 -0.96 17.22 -6.68
CA GLY A 89 0.37 16.63 -6.51
C GLY A 89 0.98 16.09 -7.81
N MET A 90 0.87 16.86 -8.90
CA MET A 90 1.68 16.70 -10.11
C MET A 90 2.00 18.11 -10.59
N ASP A 91 3.05 18.69 -10.00
CA ASP A 91 3.84 19.65 -10.74
C ASP A 91 4.77 18.84 -11.66
N VAL A 92 4.75 19.22 -12.94
CA VAL A 92 5.61 18.85 -14.08
C VAL A 92 6.84 17.96 -13.84
#